data_AF-A0A8A2UBV7-F1
#
_entry.id   AF-A0A8A2UBV7-F1
#
_cell.length_a   1.000
_cell.length_b   1.000
_cell.length_c   1.000
_cell.angle_alpha   90.00
_cell.angle_beta   90.00
_cell.angle_gamma   90.00
#
_symmetry.space_group_name_H-M   'P 1'
#
loop_
_entity.id
_entity.type
_entity.pdbx_description
1 polymer ?
#
loop_
_entity_poly.entity_id
_entity_poly.type
_entity_poly.pdbx_seq_one_letter_code
_entity_poly.pdbx_strand_id
1 'polypeptide(L)'
;MVEIDTDTETEPELGTATIVYELPGEDVERVTVDNDRIAYFQDHWLFAYGTDEDGNDVVRRVPKARVHFVERSVEEVTETFESGLEKAKAKLEELRD
;
A
#
# COMPACT_ATOMS: atom_id res chain seq x y z
N MET A 1 -43.30 12.36 -0.91
CA MET A 1 -41.94 12.74 -1.31
C MET A 1 -41.05 11.73 -0.63
N VAL A 2 -40.56 10.73 -1.37
CA VAL A 2 -39.61 9.76 -0.82
C VAL A 2 -38.26 10.45 -0.90
N GLU A 3 -37.65 10.67 0.26
CA GLU A 3 -36.27 11.11 0.37
C GLU A 3 -35.43 9.94 -0.12
N ILE A 4 -34.89 10.07 -1.33
CA ILE A 4 -33.85 9.19 -1.82
C ILE A 4 -32.61 9.66 -1.07
N ASP A 5 -32.19 8.92 -0.03
CA ASP A 5 -30.83 9.00 0.48
C ASP A 5 -29.91 8.72 -0.72
N THR A 6 -29.39 9.78 -1.33
CA THR A 6 -28.22 9.66 -2.21
C THR A 6 -27.06 9.28 -1.32
N ASP A 7 -26.90 7.97 -1.12
CA ASP A 7 -25.61 7.32 -0.88
C ASP A 7 -24.64 7.94 -1.90
N THR A 8 -23.93 8.97 -1.46
CA THR A 8 -22.77 9.45 -2.19
C THR A 8 -21.79 8.31 -2.03
N GLU A 9 -21.59 7.54 -3.10
CA GLU A 9 -20.64 6.42 -3.20
C GLU A 9 -19.28 6.88 -2.65
N THR A 10 -19.11 6.75 -1.34
CA THR A 10 -17.87 7.08 -0.66
C THR A 10 -17.02 5.85 -0.91
N GLU A 11 -16.00 6.01 -1.74
CA GLU A 11 -15.03 4.95 -2.00
C GLU A 11 -14.66 4.32 -0.64
N PRO A 12 -14.72 2.98 -0.53
CA PRO A 12 -14.45 2.33 0.75
C PRO A 12 -13.09 2.81 1.27
N GLU A 13 -13.02 3.18 2.55
CA GLU A 13 -11.79 3.69 3.17
C GLU A 13 -10.77 2.55 3.27
N LEU A 14 -10.07 2.24 2.18
CA LEU A 14 -9.18 1.08 2.07
C LEU A 14 -7.96 1.15 3.00
N GLY A 15 -7.84 2.19 3.83
CA GLY A 15 -6.69 2.48 4.68
C GLY A 15 -5.56 3.17 3.93
N THR A 16 -4.41 3.31 4.58
CA THR A 16 -3.23 4.00 4.03
C THR A 16 -2.05 3.05 3.84
N ALA A 17 -1.15 3.43 2.94
CA ALA A 17 0.14 2.81 2.74
C ALA A 17 1.26 3.82 2.97
N THR A 18 2.31 3.40 3.66
CA THR A 18 3.57 4.12 3.75
C THR A 18 4.64 3.38 2.95
N ILE A 19 5.29 4.06 2.01
CA ILE A 19 6.45 3.56 1.28
C ILE A 19 7.70 4.34 1.67
N VAL A 20 8.81 3.62 1.89
CA VAL A 20 10.13 4.21 2.13
C VAL A 20 11.12 3.72 1.09
N TYR A 21 11.78 4.65 0.39
CA TYR A 21 12.60 4.34 -0.78
C TYR A 21 13.73 5.35 -1.01
N GLU A 22 14.70 4.95 -1.82
CA GLU A 22 15.88 5.73 -2.16
C GLU A 22 15.66 6.62 -3.39
N LEU A 23 16.03 7.89 -3.25
CA LEU A 23 16.12 8.88 -4.33
C LEU A 23 17.44 8.74 -5.10
N PRO A 24 17.51 9.25 -6.35
CA PRO A 24 18.78 9.38 -7.05
C PRO A 24 19.71 10.33 -6.28
N GLY A 25 20.70 9.79 -5.58
CA GLY A 25 21.64 10.57 -4.75
C GLY A 25 21.89 10.02 -3.33
N GLU A 26 21.35 8.84 -2.99
CA GLU A 26 21.45 8.19 -1.66
C GLU A 26 20.58 8.82 -0.54
N ASP A 27 19.72 9.79 -0.86
CA ASP A 27 18.69 10.25 0.07
C ASP A 27 17.52 9.26 0.17
N VAL A 28 16.98 9.07 1.38
CA VAL A 28 15.80 8.22 1.64
C VAL A 28 14.57 9.09 1.86
N GLU A 29 13.47 8.76 1.16
CA GLU A 29 12.20 9.46 1.26
C GLU A 29 11.11 8.54 1.81
N ARG A 30 10.19 9.11 2.61
CA ARG A 30 8.99 8.45 3.14
C ARG A 30 7.75 9.14 2.59
N VAL A 31 6.85 8.37 2.00
CA VAL A 31 5.58 8.88 1.46
C VAL A 31 4.43 8.03 2.00
N THR A 32 3.35 8.68 2.41
CA THR A 32 2.11 8.04 2.85
C THR A 32 0.98 8.43 1.90
N VAL A 33 0.23 7.44 1.42
CA VAL A 33 -0.85 7.57 0.43
C VAL A 33 -2.01 6.64 0.78
N ASP A 34 -3.18 6.85 0.19
CA ASP A 34 -4.28 5.89 0.28
C ASP A 34 -3.94 4.55 -0.41
N ASN A 35 -4.52 3.46 0.07
CA ASN A 35 -4.19 2.12 -0.43
C ASN A 35 -4.56 1.91 -1.92
N ASP A 36 -5.57 2.60 -2.45
CA ASP A 36 -5.91 2.54 -3.88
C ASP A 36 -4.88 3.29 -4.75
N ARG A 37 -4.16 4.26 -4.16
CA ARG A 37 -3.18 5.12 -4.83
C ARG A 37 -1.78 4.55 -4.86
N ILE A 38 -1.60 3.29 -4.44
CA ILE A 38 -0.32 2.56 -4.51
C ILE A 38 -0.47 1.14 -5.04
N ALA A 39 0.36 0.79 -6.02
CA ALA A 39 0.37 -0.53 -6.63
C ALA A 39 1.79 -1.08 -6.84
N TYR A 40 1.88 -2.40 -6.98
CA TYR A 40 3.10 -3.08 -7.40
C TYR A 40 2.89 -3.72 -8.77
N PHE A 41 3.73 -3.37 -9.74
CA PHE A 41 3.63 -3.85 -11.12
C PHE A 41 4.99 -3.87 -11.82
N GLN A 42 5.28 -4.94 -12.57
CA GLN A 42 6.53 -5.13 -13.32
C GLN A 42 7.80 -4.85 -12.48
N ASP A 43 7.91 -5.41 -11.28
CA ASP A 43 9.04 -5.17 -10.36
C ASP A 43 9.22 -3.71 -9.91
N HIS A 44 8.17 -2.89 -10.01
CA HIS A 44 8.16 -1.51 -9.55
C HIS A 44 6.97 -1.23 -8.64
N TRP A 45 7.18 -0.32 -7.70
CA TRP A 45 6.14 0.36 -6.97
C TRP A 45 5.70 1.59 -7.74
N LEU A 46 4.38 1.81 -7.79
CA LEU A 46 3.75 2.97 -8.38
C LEU A 46 2.91 3.63 -7.30
N PHE A 47 3.07 4.93 -7.09
CA PHE A 47 2.22 5.69 -6.17
C PHE A 47 2.08 7.14 -6.60
N ALA A 48 0.91 7.73 -6.33
CA ALA A 48 0.68 9.16 -6.53
C ALA A 48 1.30 9.94 -5.37
N TYR A 49 2.10 10.97 -5.66
CA TYR A 49 2.81 11.74 -4.61
C TYR A 49 2.50 13.24 -4.65
N GLY A 50 1.59 13.65 -5.51
CA GLY A 50 1.19 15.05 -5.68
C GLY A 50 0.32 15.22 -6.91
N THR A 51 0.06 16.48 -7.23
CA THR A 51 -0.81 16.90 -8.32
C THR A 51 -0.09 17.95 -9.15
N ASP A 52 -0.26 17.92 -10.47
CA ASP A 52 0.29 18.94 -11.38
C ASP A 52 -0.57 20.22 -11.43
N GLU A 53 -0.14 21.21 -12.23
CA GLU A 53 -0.78 22.52 -12.38
C GLU A 53 -2.21 22.46 -12.95
N ASP A 54 -2.53 21.39 -13.69
CA ASP A 54 -3.83 21.12 -14.28
C ASP A 54 -4.72 20.24 -13.38
N GLY A 55 -4.22 19.83 -12.22
CA GLY A 55 -4.98 19.03 -11.26
C GLY A 55 -4.89 17.52 -11.48
N ASN A 56 -3.98 17.02 -12.34
CA ASN A 56 -3.81 15.58 -12.53
C ASN A 56 -2.80 14.99 -11.55
N ASP A 57 -3.00 13.73 -11.18
CA ASP A 57 -2.10 13.02 -10.28
C ASP A 57 -0.74 12.72 -10.91
N VAL A 58 0.31 13.05 -10.17
CA VAL A 58 1.68 12.74 -10.56
C VAL A 58 2.05 11.39 -9.94
N VAL A 59 2.22 10.38 -10.80
CA VAL A 59 2.61 9.03 -10.39
C VAL A 59 4.13 8.87 -10.44
N ARG A 60 4.70 8.33 -9.37
CA ARG A 60 6.11 7.94 -9.30
C ARG A 60 6.25 6.44 -9.45
N ARG A 61 7.21 6.01 -10.28
CA ARG A 61 7.59 4.60 -10.46
C ARG A 61 8.96 4.36 -9.83
N VAL A 62 9.04 3.47 -8.84
CA VAL A 62 10.27 3.14 -8.10
C VAL A 62 10.58 1.65 -8.25
N PRO A 63 11.77 1.25 -8.71
CA PRO A 63 12.14 -0.16 -8.81
C PRO A 63 12.20 -0.80 -7.42
N LYS A 64 11.76 -2.07 -7.28
CA LYS A 64 11.74 -2.77 -5.99
C LYS A 64 13.07 -2.75 -5.25
N ALA A 65 14.19 -2.73 -5.98
CA ALA A 65 15.54 -2.74 -5.44
C ALA A 65 15.90 -1.46 -4.67
N ARG A 66 15.16 -0.36 -4.88
CA ARG A 66 15.33 0.92 -4.17
C ARG A 66 14.30 1.13 -3.07
N VAL A 67 13.41 0.17 -2.83
CA VAL A 67 12.39 0.28 -1.80
C VAL A 67 12.85 -0.47 -0.56
N HIS A 68 12.92 0.24 0.56
CA HIS A 68 13.27 -0.37 1.85
C HIS A 68 12.10 -1.17 2.41
N PHE A 69 10.91 -0.57 2.46
CA PHE A 69 9.70 -1.25 2.89
C PHE A 69 8.43 -0.53 2.40
N VAL A 70 7.33 -1.28 2.42
CA VAL A 70 5.97 -0.76 2.32
C VAL A 70 5.17 -1.30 3.49
N GLU A 71 4.58 -0.40 4.26
CA GLU A 71 3.66 -0.68 5.37
C GLU A 71 2.24 -0.30 4.92
N ARG A 72 1.24 -1.13 5.24
CA ARG A 72 -0.17 -0.85 4.93
C ARG A 72 -1.03 -1.02 6.16
N SER A 73 -1.90 -0.06 6.42
CA SER A 73 -3.03 -0.19 7.33
C SER A 73 -4.21 -0.76 6.57
N VAL A 74 -4.85 -1.79 7.10
CA VAL A 74 -6.11 -2.36 6.58
C VAL A 74 -7.11 -2.42 7.72
N GLU A 75 -8.39 -2.14 7.46
CA GLU A 75 -9.43 -2.06 8.50
C GLU A 75 -9.63 -3.37 9.27
N GLU A 76 -9.39 -4.53 8.65
CA GLU A 76 -9.41 -5.84 9.32
C GLU A 76 -8.15 -6.66 9.02
N VAL A 77 -7.11 -6.51 9.87
CA VAL A 77 -5.84 -7.26 9.76
C VAL A 77 -5.75 -8.47 10.69
N THR A 78 -6.77 -8.76 11.49
CA THR A 78 -6.72 -9.86 12.47
C THR A 78 -6.67 -11.22 11.78
N GLU A 79 -7.56 -11.51 10.82
CA GLU A 79 -7.66 -12.88 10.27
C GLU A 79 -6.54 -13.28 9.30
N THR A 80 -6.01 -12.33 8.53
CA THR A 80 -5.01 -12.63 7.48
C THR A 80 -3.59 -12.75 8.02
N PHE A 81 -3.22 -11.95 9.03
CA PHE A 81 -1.88 -11.97 9.60
C PHE A 81 -1.65 -13.17 10.52
N GLU A 82 -2.67 -13.55 11.31
CA GLU A 82 -2.64 -14.78 12.13
C GLU A 82 -2.49 -16.01 11.23
N SER A 83 -3.27 -16.09 10.15
CA SER A 83 -3.18 -17.19 9.18
C SER A 83 -1.81 -17.29 8.49
N GLY A 84 -1.16 -16.15 8.20
CA GLY A 84 0.18 -16.12 7.62
C GLY A 84 1.27 -16.57 8.60
N LEU A 85 1.19 -16.11 9.85
CA LEU A 85 2.13 -16.46 10.92
C LEU A 85 2.03 -17.93 11.31
N GLU A 86 0.81 -18.47 11.43
CA GLU A 86 0.56 -19.88 11.73
C GLU A 86 1.13 -20.79 10.64
N LYS A 87 0.97 -20.43 9.37
CA LYS A 87 1.56 -21.17 8.24
C LYS A 87 3.09 -21.10 8.22
N ALA A 88 3.68 -19.96 8.60
CA ALA A 88 5.13 -19.81 8.68
C ALA A 88 5.72 -20.63 9.85
N LYS A 89 5.04 -20.67 11.01
CA LYS A 89 5.42 -21.51 12.15
C LYS A 89 5.33 -22.99 11.80
N ALA A 90 4.21 -23.44 11.22
CA ALA A 90 4.03 -24.83 10.81
C ALA A 90 5.16 -25.31 9.88
N LYS A 91 5.57 -24.48 8.91
CA LYS A 91 6.66 -24.81 7.99
C LYS A 91 8.04 -24.85 8.68
N LEU A 92 8.26 -24.05 9.71
CA LEU A 92 9.49 -24.06 10.49
C LEU A 92 9.58 -25.29 11.40
N GLU A 93 8.44 -25.78 11.89
CA GLU A 93 8.36 -27.00 12.71
C GLU A 93 8.52 -28.28 11.88
N GLU A 94 7.96 -28.31 10.67
CA GLU A 94 8.13 -29.43 9.72
C GLU A 94 9.60 -29.61 9.26
N LEU A 95 10.40 -28.53 9.25
CA LEU A 95 11.83 -28.58 8.93
C LEU A 95 12.71 -28.98 10.12
N ARG A 96 12.15 -29.03 11.32
CA ARG A 96 12.87 -29.34 12.58
C ARG A 96 12.76 -30.81 12.98
N ASP A 97 11.83 -31.56 12.38
CA ASP A 97 11.68 -33.02 12.50
C ASP A 97 12.47 -33.74 11.39
#